data_AF-H0ZY61-F1
#
_entry.id   AF-H0ZY61-F1
#
_cell.length_a   1.000
_cell.length_b   1.000
_cell.length_c   1.000
_cell.angle_alpha   90.00
_cell.angle_beta   90.00
_cell.angle_gamma   90.00
#
_symmetry.space_group_name_H-M   'P 1'
#
loop_
_entity.id
_entity.type
_entity.pdbx_description
1 polymer ?
#
loop_
_entity_poly.entity_id
_entity_poly.type
_entity_poly.pdbx_seq_one_letter_code
_entity_poly.pdbx_strand_id
1 'polypeptide(L)' 'ENEGGERVYTLRKVSPDGVPTRLAHPARFSPDDKFSRHRLALKRRFGVLPTQRGRTLL' A
#
# COMPACT_ATOMS: atom_id res chain seq x y z
N GLU A 1 -3.53 0.39 13.08
CA GLU A 1 -3.78 -1.07 13.24
C GLU A 1 -3.86 -1.31 14.74
N ASN A 2 -4.67 -2.25 15.21
CA ASN A 2 -4.61 -2.66 16.62
C ASN A 2 -3.37 -3.55 16.85
N GLU A 3 -3.12 -3.95 18.10
CA GLU A 3 -2.00 -4.84 18.47
C GLU A 3 -2.06 -6.20 17.73
N GLY A 4 -3.25 -6.62 17.27
CA GLY A 4 -3.46 -7.81 16.45
C GLY A 4 -3.21 -7.63 14.95
N GLY A 5 -2.82 -6.43 14.50
CA GLY A 5 -2.58 -6.13 13.08
C GLY A 5 -3.86 -5.88 12.26
N GLU A 6 -5.02 -5.77 12.91
CA GLU A 6 -6.28 -5.50 12.24
C GLU A 6 -6.48 -4.00 11.97
N ARG A 7 -7.23 -3.68 10.91
CA ARG A 7 -7.55 -2.29 10.56
C ARG A 7 -8.65 -1.77 11.48
N VAL A 8 -8.33 -0.71 12.23
CA VAL A 8 -9.32 0.07 13.01
C VAL A 8 -9.74 1.28 12.20
N TYR A 9 -11.04 1.39 11.90
CA TYR A 9 -11.59 2.47 11.08
C TYR A 9 -11.97 3.69 11.91
N THR A 10 -11.81 4.87 11.32
CA THR A 10 -12.17 6.15 11.94
C THR A 10 -12.46 7.20 10.89
N LEU A 11 -13.21 8.23 11.26
CA LEU A 11 -13.43 9.44 10.46
C LEU A 11 -12.42 10.56 10.80
N ARG A 12 -11.61 10.37 11.85
CA ARG A 12 -10.59 11.35 12.24
C ARG A 12 -9.41 11.33 11.27
N LYS A 13 -8.79 12.49 11.07
CA LYS A 13 -7.58 12.63 10.22
C LYS A 13 -6.30 12.14 10.89
N VAL A 14 -6.32 12.01 12.23
CA VAL A 14 -5.17 11.62 13.04
C VAL A 14 -5.63 10.50 13.99
N SER A 15 -4.81 9.46 14.14
CA SER A 15 -5.03 8.36 15.07
C SER A 15 -4.82 8.82 16.52
N PRO A 16 -5.27 8.07 17.52
CA PRO A 16 -4.95 8.34 18.92
C PRO A 16 -3.44 8.45 19.19
N ASP A 17 -2.62 7.75 18.41
CA ASP A 17 -1.15 7.75 18.50
C ASP A 17 -0.48 8.94 17.77
N GLY A 18 -1.28 9.89 17.25
CA GLY A 18 -0.76 11.06 16.53
C GLY A 18 -0.35 10.79 15.07
N VAL A 19 -0.59 9.60 14.54
CA VAL A 19 -0.23 9.23 13.16
C VAL A 19 -1.36 9.62 12.18
N PRO A 20 -1.05 10.19 11.00
CA PRO A 20 -2.06 10.47 9.97
C PRO A 20 -2.82 9.21 9.54
N THR A 21 -4.15 9.29 9.48
CA THR A 21 -4.99 8.16 9.06
C THR A 21 -4.92 7.95 7.55
N ARG A 22 -5.15 6.69 7.12
CA ARG A 22 -5.15 6.29 5.71
C ARG A 22 -6.58 6.05 5.24
N LEU A 23 -6.83 6.31 3.95
CA LEU A 23 -8.12 5.98 3.33
C LEU A 23 -8.36 4.47 3.38
N ALA A 24 -9.57 4.09 3.80
CA ALA A 24 -9.98 2.70 3.88
C ALA A 24 -10.09 2.02 2.50
N HIS A 25 -10.38 2.82 1.47
CA HIS A 25 -10.56 2.36 0.10
C HIS A 25 -9.25 2.44 -0.70
N PRO A 26 -9.00 1.49 -1.62
CA PRO A 26 -7.84 1.53 -2.49
C PRO A 26 -7.94 2.67 -3.52
N ALA A 27 -6.82 3.00 -4.16
CA ALA A 27 -6.81 3.92 -5.28
C ALA A 27 -7.68 3.41 -6.43
N ARG A 28 -8.40 4.31 -7.10
CA ARG A 28 -9.27 3.99 -8.24
C ARG A 28 -8.46 3.38 -9.38
N PHE A 29 -8.95 2.28 -9.95
CA PHE A 29 -8.38 1.71 -11.17
C PHE A 29 -8.67 2.61 -12.38
N SER A 30 -7.70 2.78 -13.27
CA SER A 30 -7.86 3.49 -14.53
C SER A 30 -7.11 2.72 -15.62
N PRO A 31 -7.76 2.36 -16.74
CA PRO A 31 -7.08 1.69 -17.84
C PRO A 31 -5.96 2.54 -18.45
N ASP A 32 -6.19 3.85 -18.61
CA ASP A 32 -5.22 4.82 -19.14
C ASP A 32 -4.25 5.35 -18.05
N ASP A 33 -3.73 4.47 -17.20
CA ASP A 33 -2.82 4.91 -16.14
C ASP A 33 -1.47 5.38 -16.71
N LYS A 34 -1.39 6.69 -17.00
CA LYS A 34 -0.22 7.39 -17.55
C LYS A 34 1.04 7.27 -16.69
N PHE A 35 0.89 7.01 -15.39
CA PHE A 35 2.01 6.91 -14.44
C PHE A 35 2.36 5.46 -14.09
N SER A 36 1.76 4.47 -14.76
CA SER A 36 2.05 3.04 -14.58
C SER A 36 3.55 2.70 -14.64
N ARG A 37 4.28 3.28 -15.59
CA ARG A 37 5.75 3.10 -15.74
C ARG A 37 6.52 3.59 -14.53
N HIS A 38 6.18 4.78 -14.02
CA HIS A 38 6.82 5.38 -12.85
C HIS A 38 6.54 4.56 -11.59
N ARG A 39 5.29 4.11 -11.41
CA ARG A 39 4.92 3.21 -10.32
C ARG A 39 5.73 1.92 -10.37
N LEU A 40 5.89 1.32 -11.54
CA LEU A 40 6.66 0.09 -11.70
C LEU A 40 8.15 0.30 -11.39
N ALA A 41 8.74 1.42 -11.84
CA ALA A 41 10.14 1.76 -11.55
C ALA A 41 10.39 1.94 -10.04
N LEU A 42 9.50 2.65 -9.34
CA LEU A 42 9.57 2.78 -7.88
C LEU A 42 9.44 1.43 -7.18
N LYS A 43 8.48 0.59 -7.62
CA LYS A 43 8.31 -0.75 -7.05
C LYS A 43 9.57 -1.61 -7.22
N ARG A 44 10.22 -1.54 -8.39
CA ARG A 44 11.49 -2.24 -8.66
C ARG A 44 12.62 -1.75 -7.74
N ARG A 45 12.76 -0.43 -7.60
CA ARG A 45 13.81 0.19 -6.77
C ARG A 45 13.74 -0.23 -5.30
N PHE A 46 12.53 -0.39 -4.76
CA PHE A 46 12.33 -0.79 -3.36
C PHE A 46 12.11 -2.29 -3.15
N GLY A 47 12.27 -3.13 -4.19
CA GLY A 47 12.15 -4.58 -4.04
C GLY A 47 10.73 -5.06 -3.68
N VAL A 48 9.69 -4.26 -3.93
CA VAL A 48 8.31 -4.56 -3.53
C VAL A 48 7.51 -5.30 -4.60
N LEU A 49 8.10 -5.60 -5.76
CA LEU A 49 7.41 -6.40 -6.78
C LEU A 49 7.29 -7.86 -6.34
N PRO A 50 6.12 -8.50 -6.57
CA PRO A 50 5.95 -9.93 -6.34
C PRO A 50 6.97 -10.78 -7.09
N THR A 51 7.37 -10.36 -8.29
CA THR A 51 8.36 -11.07 -9.12
C THR A 51 9.80 -10.92 -8.62
N GLN A 52 10.09 -9.97 -7.74
CA GLN A 52 11.42 -9.80 -7.14
C GLN A 52 11.60 -10.68 -5.90
N ARG A 53 10.50 -11.01 -5.21
CA ARG A 53 10.51 -12.03 -4.18
C ARG A 53 10.60 -13.37 -4.92
N GLY A 54 11.79 -13.98 -4.91
CA GLY A 54 12.00 -15.29 -5.51
C GLY A 54 10.89 -16.23 -5.08
N ARG A 55 10.34 -17.00 -6.02
CA ARG A 55 9.35 -18.03 -5.72
C ARG A 55 9.99 -18.94 -4.65
N THR A 56 9.45 -18.93 -3.43
CA THR A 56 9.80 -19.95 -2.44
C THR A 56 9.35 -21.27 -3.04
N LEU A 57 10.31 -22.03 -3.58
CA LEU A 57 10.13 -23.39 -4.05
C LEU A 57 10.33 -24.34 -2.87
N LEU A 58 9.48 -24.26 -1.85
CA LEU A 58 9.35 -25.24 -0.78
C LEU A 58 7.90 -25.23 -0.30
#